data_AF-A0A2N9GVZ0-F1
#
_entry.id   AF-A0A2N9GVZ0-F1
#
_cell.length_a   1.000
_cell.length_b   1.000
_cell.length_c   1.000
_cell.angle_alpha   90.00
_cell.angle_beta   90.00
_cell.angle_gamma   90.00
#
_symmetry.space_group_name_H-M   'P 1'
#
loop_
_entity.id
_entity.type
_entity.pdbx_description
1 polymer ?
#
loop_
_entity_poly.entity_id
_entity_poly.type
_entity_poly.pdbx_seq_one_letter_code
_entity_poly.pdbx_strand_id
1 'polypeptide(L)'
;MMLQVCTNTSNQNSCLSNLQIELQKIGPSPNNITSILSAAIRTTINEARQAIDAISKFNSLSFSSREQIATEDCKELLDFSVSELAWSLDEMKEIRAGVKNIHYEGNLKAWLSAALSNQDTCLEGFEGTDRRLESFIKGSLIQVNQLIGNVLALYTQLHSLPFKPPRNSTKTSSNFPKWMSEGDQELLKSNTQGMHVDTIVALDGTGHYRTITEAILAAPSHSNKRYVIYVKKGVYKENIDMKKKKTNIMLAGDGMGQTIVTGNRNFMQGWTTFRTPTIAVSGKGFIARDMTFRNTAGPETHQAVALRVDSDQSAFYRCSMEGHQDTLYAHSLRQFYRECNIYGTIDFIFGNGAAVLQNCKIFTRVPLPQQKVTITAQGRKNPHQSTGFIIQDSYVFASQPTYLGRPWKQFSRTVYMNTYMSGLVQPRGWLEWYGDFALSTLWYGEYRNYGPGASLSGRVNWPGYHIIRDATAAAFFTVGRFIDGSSWLPNTGVKFTAGLSN
;
A
#
# COMPACT_ATOMS: atom_id res chain seq x y z
N MET A 1 -16.10 26.37 -1.06
CA MET A 1 -15.86 25.17 -0.24
C MET A 1 -16.97 24.13 -0.34
N MET A 2 -18.21 24.37 0.12
CA MET A 2 -19.30 23.38 -0.06
C MET A 2 -19.53 22.99 -1.53
N LEU A 3 -19.55 23.98 -2.43
CA LEU A 3 -19.62 23.74 -3.89
C LEU A 3 -18.44 22.91 -4.43
N GLN A 4 -17.24 23.06 -3.85
CA GLN A 4 -16.05 22.31 -4.24
C GLN A 4 -16.15 20.83 -3.81
N VAL A 5 -16.76 20.55 -2.64
CA VAL A 5 -17.02 19.17 -2.18
C VAL A 5 -17.89 18.42 -3.20
N CYS A 6 -18.89 19.10 -3.76
CA CYS A 6 -19.86 18.53 -4.69
C CYS A 6 -19.52 18.79 -6.16
N THR A 7 -18.30 19.26 -6.47
CA THR A 7 -17.91 19.52 -7.85
C THR A 7 -17.82 18.22 -8.65
N ASN A 8 -18.31 18.22 -9.89
CA ASN A 8 -18.31 17.05 -10.78
C ASN A 8 -19.07 15.81 -10.24
N THR A 9 -19.84 15.91 -9.15
CA THR A 9 -20.68 14.78 -8.72
C THR A 9 -21.83 14.55 -9.70
N SER A 10 -22.24 13.30 -9.91
CA SER A 10 -23.38 12.93 -10.77
C SER A 10 -24.67 13.70 -10.45
N ASN A 11 -24.94 14.01 -9.18
CA ASN A 11 -26.05 14.85 -8.74
C ASN A 11 -25.59 15.90 -7.71
N GLN A 12 -25.15 17.06 -8.21
CA GLN A 12 -24.61 18.14 -7.39
C GLN A 12 -25.63 18.69 -6.37
N ASN A 13 -26.91 18.80 -6.73
CA ASN A 13 -27.94 19.29 -5.83
C ASN A 13 -28.20 18.33 -4.67
N SER A 14 -28.27 17.02 -4.95
CA SER A 14 -28.40 15.99 -3.91
C SER A 14 -27.19 15.99 -2.99
N CYS A 15 -25.97 16.08 -3.55
CA CYS A 15 -24.74 16.20 -2.76
C CYS A 15 -24.77 17.42 -1.81
N LEU A 16 -25.14 18.60 -2.32
CA LEU A 16 -25.20 19.83 -1.52
C LEU A 16 -26.25 19.73 -0.41
N SER A 17 -27.42 19.19 -0.71
CA SER A 17 -28.48 18.96 0.27
C SER A 17 -28.02 18.01 1.39
N ASN A 18 -27.43 16.87 1.02
CA ASN A 18 -26.90 15.90 1.98
C ASN A 18 -25.78 16.49 2.84
N LEU A 19 -24.88 17.27 2.24
CA LEU A 19 -23.81 17.97 2.95
C LEU A 19 -24.39 18.99 3.95
N GLN A 20 -25.43 19.72 3.57
CA GLN A 20 -26.08 20.70 4.44
C GLN A 20 -26.80 20.03 5.62
N ILE A 21 -27.45 18.88 5.39
CA ILE A 21 -28.04 18.06 6.46
C ILE A 21 -26.97 17.60 7.46
N GLU A 22 -25.81 17.12 6.97
CA GLU A 22 -24.73 16.70 7.86
C GLU A 22 -24.09 17.87 8.61
N LEU A 23 -23.96 19.04 7.99
CA LEU A 23 -23.50 20.26 8.66
C LEU A 23 -24.41 20.71 9.79
N GLN A 24 -25.74 20.63 9.60
CA GLN A 24 -26.72 20.98 10.63
C GLN A 24 -26.58 20.11 11.89
N LYS A 25 -26.13 18.85 11.75
CA LYS A 25 -25.90 17.92 12.87
C LYS A 25 -24.65 18.27 13.70
N ILE A 26 -23.73 19.08 13.19
CA ILE A 26 -22.43 19.38 13.83
C ILE A 26 -22.51 20.57 14.83
N GLY A 27 -23.65 21.27 14.90
CA GLY A 27 -23.92 22.34 15.87
C GLY A 27 -23.59 23.77 15.38
N PRO A 28 -23.55 24.78 16.27
CA PRO A 28 -23.70 26.21 15.93
C PRO A 28 -22.50 26.88 15.22
N SER A 29 -21.44 26.15 14.87
CA SER A 29 -20.33 26.65 14.03
C SER A 29 -20.23 25.91 12.69
N PRO A 30 -21.26 25.98 11.82
CA PRO A 30 -21.33 25.23 10.56
C PRO A 30 -20.35 25.74 9.49
N ASN A 31 -19.80 26.95 9.65
CA ASN A 31 -18.93 27.59 8.64
C ASN A 31 -17.42 27.36 8.85
N ASN A 32 -17.01 26.55 9.84
CA ASN A 32 -15.60 26.16 9.99
C ASN A 32 -15.22 25.11 8.93
N ILE A 33 -14.07 25.27 8.30
CA ILE A 33 -13.47 24.37 7.31
C ILE A 33 -13.43 22.92 7.81
N THR A 34 -13.03 22.71 9.06
CA THR A 34 -12.97 21.38 9.68
C THR A 34 -14.37 20.75 9.78
N SER A 35 -15.41 21.55 10.05
CA SER A 35 -16.80 21.08 10.07
C SER A 35 -17.29 20.69 8.67
N ILE A 36 -16.93 21.45 7.64
CA ILE A 36 -17.27 21.15 6.23
C ILE A 36 -16.60 19.85 5.77
N LEU A 37 -15.32 19.66 6.09
CA LEU A 37 -14.59 18.43 5.75
C LEU A 37 -15.18 17.22 6.49
N SER A 38 -15.48 17.34 7.79
CA SER A 38 -16.12 16.26 8.55
C SER A 38 -17.52 15.92 8.00
N ALA A 39 -18.32 16.92 7.65
CA ALA A 39 -19.62 16.69 7.01
C ALA A 39 -19.45 15.98 5.66
N ALA A 40 -18.49 16.42 4.84
CA ALA A 40 -18.20 15.82 3.54
C ALA A 40 -17.74 14.35 3.64
N ILE A 41 -16.85 14.03 4.57
CA ILE A 41 -16.44 12.64 4.81
C ILE A 41 -17.65 11.80 5.26
N ARG A 42 -18.51 12.33 6.14
CA ARG A 42 -19.72 11.62 6.58
C ARG A 42 -20.72 11.39 5.43
N THR A 43 -20.94 12.38 4.57
CA THR A 43 -21.72 12.22 3.33
C THR A 43 -21.13 11.13 2.45
N THR A 44 -19.81 11.10 2.31
CA THR A 44 -19.09 10.10 1.52
C THR A 44 -19.24 8.68 2.08
N ILE A 45 -19.20 8.51 3.40
CA ILE A 45 -19.46 7.22 4.08
C ILE A 45 -20.87 6.73 3.77
N ASN A 46 -21.87 7.62 3.85
CA ASN A 46 -23.25 7.25 3.56
C ASN A 46 -23.40 6.79 2.11
N GLU A 47 -22.77 7.47 1.15
CA GLU A 47 -22.80 7.04 -0.25
C GLU A 47 -22.06 5.72 -0.49
N ALA A 48 -20.92 5.50 0.16
CA ALA A 48 -20.21 4.23 0.06
C ALA A 48 -21.06 3.07 0.60
N ARG A 49 -21.81 3.27 1.69
CA ARG A 49 -22.76 2.26 2.21
C ARG A 49 -23.92 2.01 1.25
N GLN A 50 -24.50 3.05 0.66
CA GLN A 50 -25.55 2.89 -0.36
C GLN A 50 -25.03 2.14 -1.59
N ALA A 51 -23.79 2.38 -2.01
CA ALA A 51 -23.15 1.63 -3.09
C ALA A 51 -23.00 0.14 -2.73
N ILE A 52 -22.58 -0.19 -1.51
CA ILE A 52 -22.52 -1.59 -1.03
C ILE A 52 -23.89 -2.26 -1.09
N ASP A 53 -24.94 -1.59 -0.63
CA ASP A 53 -26.31 -2.10 -0.65
C ASP A 53 -26.82 -2.30 -2.08
N ALA A 54 -26.50 -1.38 -2.99
CA ALA A 54 -26.83 -1.49 -4.40
C ALA A 54 -26.11 -2.69 -5.05
N ILE A 55 -24.80 -2.82 -4.84
CA ILE A 55 -23.99 -3.92 -5.37
C ILE A 55 -24.47 -5.28 -4.86
N SER A 56 -24.86 -5.35 -3.58
CA SER A 56 -25.36 -6.58 -2.96
C SER A 56 -26.63 -7.10 -3.63
N LYS A 57 -27.46 -6.22 -4.22
CA LYS A 57 -28.67 -6.62 -4.96
C LYS A 57 -28.36 -7.24 -6.32
N PHE A 58 -27.19 -6.98 -6.89
CA PHE A 58 -26.79 -7.51 -8.20
C PHE A 58 -26.08 -8.86 -8.13
N ASN A 59 -25.78 -9.38 -6.92
CA ASN A 59 -25.07 -10.64 -6.75
C ASN A 59 -25.84 -11.84 -7.36
N SER A 60 -27.18 -11.78 -7.35
CA SER A 60 -28.05 -12.81 -7.97
C SER A 60 -28.02 -12.81 -9.51
N LEU A 61 -27.45 -11.78 -10.14
CA LEU A 61 -27.36 -11.64 -11.60
C LEU A 61 -26.02 -12.11 -12.15
N SER A 62 -25.11 -12.64 -11.31
CA SER A 62 -23.80 -13.08 -11.74
C SER A 62 -23.84 -14.50 -12.32
N PHE A 63 -23.35 -14.65 -13.55
CA PHE A 63 -23.41 -15.91 -14.29
C PHE A 63 -22.09 -16.70 -14.27
N SER A 64 -20.98 -16.06 -13.89
CA SER A 64 -19.66 -16.70 -13.81
C SER A 64 -19.04 -16.60 -12.42
N SER A 65 -18.29 -17.63 -12.03
CA SER A 65 -17.58 -17.64 -10.73
C SER A 65 -16.63 -16.44 -10.56
N ARG A 66 -16.01 -15.99 -11.65
CA ARG A 66 -15.11 -14.82 -11.62
C ARG A 66 -15.87 -13.52 -11.32
N GLU A 67 -17.03 -13.31 -11.92
CA GLU A 67 -17.87 -12.14 -11.62
C GLU A 67 -18.40 -12.15 -10.19
N GLN A 68 -18.73 -13.32 -9.64
CA GLN A 68 -19.12 -13.45 -8.23
C GLN A 68 -17.96 -13.05 -7.31
N ILE A 69 -16.75 -13.55 -7.58
CA ILE A 69 -15.55 -13.16 -6.84
C ILE A 69 -15.31 -11.65 -6.94
N ALA A 70 -15.37 -11.08 -8.15
CA ALA A 70 -15.18 -9.65 -8.37
C ALA A 70 -16.23 -8.78 -7.64
N THR A 71 -17.48 -9.26 -7.58
CA THR A 71 -18.56 -8.58 -6.85
C THR A 71 -18.32 -8.60 -5.34
N GLU A 72 -17.91 -9.75 -4.79
CA GLU A 72 -17.55 -9.86 -3.37
C GLU A 72 -16.28 -9.06 -3.04
N ASP A 73 -15.29 -9.03 -3.94
CA ASP A 73 -14.11 -8.17 -3.83
C ASP A 73 -14.53 -6.70 -3.74
N CYS A 74 -15.46 -6.26 -4.60
CA CYS A 74 -15.94 -4.90 -4.59
C CYS A 74 -16.62 -4.51 -3.27
N LYS A 75 -17.46 -5.40 -2.72
CA LYS A 75 -18.11 -5.19 -1.42
C LYS A 75 -17.09 -5.08 -0.30
N GLU A 76 -16.09 -5.96 -0.28
CA GLU A 76 -15.00 -5.93 0.71
C GLU A 76 -14.18 -4.62 0.61
N LEU A 77 -13.81 -4.22 -0.60
CA LEU A 77 -13.04 -3.01 -0.87
C LEU A 77 -13.79 -1.74 -0.47
N LEU A 78 -15.11 -1.68 -0.70
CA LEU A 78 -15.93 -0.57 -0.23
C LEU A 78 -16.08 -0.54 1.29
N ASP A 79 -16.19 -1.68 1.94
CA ASP A 79 -16.19 -1.78 3.40
C ASP A 79 -14.85 -1.33 4.01
N PHE A 80 -13.73 -1.53 3.30
CA PHE A 80 -12.44 -0.91 3.63
C PHE A 80 -12.50 0.60 3.50
N SER A 81 -13.00 1.14 2.37
CA SER A 81 -13.16 2.59 2.19
C SER A 81 -14.03 3.22 3.28
N VAL A 82 -15.13 2.58 3.68
CA VAL A 82 -15.98 3.04 4.79
C VAL A 82 -15.18 3.14 6.09
N SER A 83 -14.32 2.16 6.37
CA SER A 83 -13.51 2.13 7.59
C SER A 83 -12.43 3.22 7.58
N GLU A 84 -11.75 3.39 6.45
CA GLU A 84 -10.71 4.41 6.25
C GLU A 84 -11.29 5.83 6.34
N LEU A 85 -12.49 6.05 5.79
CA LEU A 85 -13.24 7.30 5.95
C LEU A 85 -13.71 7.51 7.40
N ALA A 86 -14.11 6.45 8.10
CA ALA A 86 -14.48 6.56 9.52
C ALA A 86 -13.28 6.92 10.40
N TRP A 87 -12.12 6.28 10.19
CA TRP A 87 -10.89 6.65 10.88
C TRP A 87 -10.50 8.11 10.58
N SER A 88 -10.66 8.52 9.32
CA SER A 88 -10.44 9.92 8.89
C SER A 88 -11.33 10.91 9.67
N LEU A 89 -12.59 10.57 9.94
CA LEU A 89 -13.46 11.39 10.78
C LEU A 89 -13.00 11.49 12.23
N ASP A 90 -12.49 10.39 12.78
CA ASP A 90 -12.01 10.38 14.17
C ASP A 90 -10.77 11.27 14.32
N GLU A 91 -9.83 11.23 13.37
CA GLU A 91 -8.67 12.13 13.39
C GLU A 91 -9.04 13.60 13.20
N MET A 92 -10.08 13.87 12.41
CA MET A 92 -10.59 15.23 12.25
C MET A 92 -11.15 15.82 13.54
N LYS A 93 -11.59 14.98 14.50
CA LYS A 93 -12.00 15.45 15.85
C LYS A 93 -10.80 15.93 16.65
N GLU A 94 -9.68 15.20 16.61
CA GLU A 94 -8.43 15.57 17.27
C GLU A 94 -7.84 16.87 16.68
N ILE A 95 -7.88 17.01 15.35
CA ILE A 95 -7.48 18.26 14.67
C ILE A 95 -8.37 19.42 15.10
N ARG A 96 -9.69 19.20 15.21
CA ARG A 96 -10.65 20.23 15.69
C ARG A 96 -10.40 20.62 17.14
N ALA A 97 -9.95 19.69 17.97
CA ALA A 97 -9.55 19.94 19.36
C ALA A 97 -8.26 20.77 19.48
N GLY A 98 -7.63 21.13 18.36
CA GLY A 98 -6.47 22.00 18.32
C GLY A 98 -5.13 21.26 18.46
N VAL A 99 -5.14 19.92 18.38
CA VAL A 99 -3.91 19.13 18.49
C VAL A 99 -3.12 19.25 17.18
N LYS A 100 -2.06 20.06 17.20
CA LYS A 100 -1.16 20.25 16.05
C LYS A 100 -0.12 19.14 16.01
N ASN A 101 -0.46 18.02 15.37
CA ASN A 101 0.46 16.91 15.15
C ASN A 101 0.48 16.52 13.67
N ILE A 102 1.67 16.55 13.06
CA ILE A 102 1.91 16.16 11.65
C ILE A 102 1.41 14.72 11.39
N HIS A 103 1.40 13.88 12.44
CA HIS A 103 0.88 12.52 12.37
C HIS A 103 -0.59 12.45 11.94
N TYR A 104 -1.45 13.31 12.48
CA TYR A 104 -2.87 13.32 12.18
C TYR A 104 -3.14 13.71 10.73
N GLU A 105 -2.37 14.67 10.21
CA GLU A 105 -2.43 15.06 8.80
C GLU A 105 -1.96 13.94 7.87
N GLY A 106 -0.89 13.24 8.26
CA GLY A 106 -0.38 12.06 7.55
C GLY A 106 -1.40 10.92 7.51
N ASN A 107 -2.07 10.63 8.62
CA ASN A 107 -3.12 9.62 8.72
C ASN A 107 -4.29 9.94 7.78
N LEU A 108 -4.79 11.17 7.81
CA LEU A 108 -5.89 11.59 6.96
C LEU A 108 -5.56 11.44 5.47
N LYS A 109 -4.38 11.90 5.02
CA LYS A 109 -3.96 11.74 3.63
C LYS A 109 -3.83 10.28 3.23
N ALA A 110 -3.25 9.44 4.10
CA ALA A 110 -3.07 8.02 3.83
C ALA A 110 -4.41 7.30 3.66
N TRP A 111 -5.35 7.51 4.59
CA TRP A 111 -6.64 6.82 4.59
C TRP A 111 -7.57 7.32 3.49
N LEU A 112 -7.64 8.63 3.22
CA LEU A 112 -8.38 9.15 2.06
C LEU A 112 -7.80 8.65 0.73
N SER A 113 -6.46 8.53 0.64
CA SER A 113 -5.81 7.98 -0.57
C SER A 113 -6.12 6.50 -0.78
N ALA A 114 -6.13 5.72 0.31
CA ALA A 114 -6.49 4.30 0.27
C ALA A 114 -7.96 4.11 -0.06
N ALA A 115 -8.84 4.91 0.56
CA ALA A 115 -10.28 4.85 0.36
C ALA A 115 -10.68 5.09 -1.08
N LEU A 116 -9.89 5.84 -1.87
CA LEU A 116 -10.05 6.04 -3.32
C LEU A 116 -9.46 4.92 -4.19
N SER A 117 -8.42 4.24 -3.69
CA SER A 117 -7.75 3.15 -4.43
C SER A 117 -8.60 1.87 -4.47
N ASN A 118 -9.42 1.67 -3.44
CA ASN A 118 -10.25 0.47 -3.31
C ASN A 118 -11.29 0.34 -4.42
N GLN A 119 -11.89 1.46 -4.89
CA GLN A 119 -12.88 1.43 -5.96
C GLN A 119 -12.26 1.12 -7.32
N ASP A 120 -11.03 1.57 -7.56
CA ASP A 120 -10.30 1.19 -8.78
C ASP A 120 -10.06 -0.32 -8.81
N THR A 121 -9.59 -0.89 -7.69
CA THR A 121 -9.38 -2.34 -7.56
C THR A 121 -10.69 -3.13 -7.69
N CYS A 122 -11.80 -2.59 -7.18
CA CYS A 122 -13.13 -3.18 -7.37
C CYS A 122 -13.44 -3.36 -8.87
N LEU A 123 -13.24 -2.31 -9.67
CA LEU A 123 -13.53 -2.33 -11.10
C LEU A 123 -12.56 -3.25 -11.87
N GLU A 124 -11.30 -3.30 -11.46
CA GLU A 124 -10.30 -4.20 -12.04
C GLU A 124 -10.59 -5.68 -11.79
N GLY A 125 -11.33 -6.01 -10.73
CA GLY A 125 -11.79 -7.38 -10.48
C GLY A 125 -12.60 -7.99 -11.64
N PHE A 126 -13.23 -7.14 -12.47
CA PHE A 126 -14.01 -7.56 -13.64
C PHE A 126 -13.15 -7.79 -14.90
N GLU A 127 -11.83 -7.69 -14.81
CA GLU A 127 -10.94 -8.03 -15.93
C GLU A 127 -11.07 -9.52 -16.32
N GLY A 128 -11.26 -9.76 -17.62
CA GLY A 128 -11.50 -11.09 -18.16
C GLY A 128 -12.91 -11.63 -17.97
N THR A 129 -13.89 -10.80 -17.57
CA THR A 129 -15.32 -11.11 -17.64
C THR A 129 -15.97 -10.48 -18.88
N ASP A 130 -17.28 -10.68 -19.09
CA ASP A 130 -18.04 -10.02 -20.15
C ASP A 130 -18.35 -8.53 -19.89
N ARG A 131 -17.94 -8.03 -18.70
CA ARG A 131 -18.07 -6.63 -18.23
C ARG A 131 -19.49 -6.10 -18.15
N ARG A 132 -20.52 -6.95 -18.17
CA ARG A 132 -21.92 -6.51 -18.00
C ARG A 132 -22.15 -5.93 -16.61
N LEU A 133 -21.74 -6.65 -15.56
CA LEU A 133 -21.86 -6.19 -14.17
C LEU A 133 -20.93 -5.01 -13.86
N GLU A 134 -19.76 -4.93 -14.51
CA GLU A 134 -18.82 -3.82 -14.34
C GLU A 134 -19.50 -2.46 -14.60
N SER A 135 -20.33 -2.36 -15.64
CA SER A 135 -21.01 -1.10 -15.99
C SER A 135 -21.99 -0.63 -14.92
N PHE A 136 -22.76 -1.54 -14.32
CA PHE A 136 -23.69 -1.23 -13.25
C PHE A 136 -22.96 -0.81 -11.97
N ILE A 137 -21.94 -1.59 -11.58
CA ILE A 137 -21.11 -1.32 -10.40
C ILE A 137 -20.38 0.01 -10.56
N LYS A 138 -19.81 0.27 -11.73
CA LYS A 138 -19.20 1.57 -12.06
C LYS A 138 -20.19 2.71 -11.86
N GLY A 139 -21.45 2.55 -12.30
CA GLY A 139 -22.53 3.50 -12.03
C GLY A 139 -22.70 3.81 -10.54
N SER A 140 -22.73 2.79 -9.68
CA SER A 140 -22.82 2.94 -8.22
C SER A 140 -21.58 3.60 -7.59
N LEU A 141 -20.40 3.50 -8.23
CA LEU A 141 -19.14 4.00 -7.69
C LEU A 141 -18.78 5.42 -8.13
N ILE A 142 -19.38 5.95 -9.20
CA ILE A 142 -19.07 7.28 -9.75
C ILE A 142 -19.12 8.36 -8.67
N GLN A 143 -20.23 8.41 -7.91
CA GLN A 143 -20.43 9.45 -6.90
C GLN A 143 -19.48 9.27 -5.72
N VAL A 144 -19.24 8.04 -5.26
CA VAL A 144 -18.29 7.74 -4.18
C VAL A 144 -16.88 8.23 -4.57
N ASN A 145 -16.42 7.89 -5.77
CA ASN A 145 -15.11 8.30 -6.29
C ASN A 145 -14.95 9.82 -6.38
N GLN A 146 -15.98 10.50 -6.88
CA GLN A 146 -15.98 11.96 -7.00
C GLN A 146 -15.93 12.63 -5.63
N LEU A 147 -16.75 12.16 -4.67
CA LEU A 147 -16.76 12.70 -3.31
C LEU A 147 -15.42 12.52 -2.60
N ILE A 148 -14.84 11.32 -2.60
CA ILE A 148 -13.52 11.07 -1.99
C ILE A 148 -12.45 11.94 -2.65
N GLY A 149 -12.44 12.01 -3.99
CA GLY A 149 -11.50 12.82 -4.75
C GLY A 149 -11.58 14.31 -4.41
N ASN A 150 -12.80 14.84 -4.29
CA ASN A 150 -13.03 16.24 -3.93
C ASN A 150 -12.64 16.55 -2.48
N VAL A 151 -12.94 15.64 -1.54
CA VAL A 151 -12.51 15.78 -0.13
C VAL A 151 -10.99 15.81 -0.03
N LEU A 152 -10.30 14.92 -0.76
CA LEU A 152 -8.85 14.87 -0.80
C LEU A 152 -8.24 16.14 -1.45
N ALA A 153 -8.82 16.61 -2.55
CA ALA A 153 -8.40 17.85 -3.21
C ALA A 153 -8.55 19.06 -2.29
N LEU A 154 -9.71 19.21 -1.63
CA LEU A 154 -9.96 20.27 -0.66
C LEU A 154 -8.97 20.22 0.50
N TYR A 155 -8.79 19.04 1.10
CA TYR A 155 -7.88 18.88 2.21
C TYR A 155 -6.45 19.27 1.83
N THR A 156 -5.98 18.81 0.67
CA THR A 156 -4.63 19.16 0.18
C THR A 156 -4.47 20.65 -0.14
N GLN A 157 -5.48 21.30 -0.75
CA GLN A 157 -5.45 22.74 -1.04
C GLN A 157 -5.40 23.60 0.23
N LEU A 158 -6.14 23.19 1.27
CA LEU A 158 -6.20 23.90 2.55
C LEU A 158 -4.90 23.79 3.34
N HIS A 159 -4.18 22.68 3.20
CA HIS A 159 -2.91 22.43 3.86
C HIS A 159 -1.71 22.66 2.93
N SER A 160 -1.94 23.15 1.71
CA SER A 160 -0.91 23.63 0.80
C SER A 160 -0.73 25.15 0.93
N LEU A 161 0.04 25.55 1.93
CA LEU A 161 0.86 26.79 1.89
C LEU A 161 2.33 26.35 1.71
N PRO A 162 3.19 27.19 1.09
CA PRO A 162 4.38 26.74 0.40
C PRO A 162 5.27 25.95 1.34
N PHE A 163 5.73 24.79 0.86
CA PHE A 163 6.74 23.95 1.47
C PHE A 163 7.81 24.80 2.17
N LYS A 164 7.69 24.94 3.49
CA LYS A 164 8.78 25.38 4.36
C LYS A 164 9.34 24.11 5.01
N PRO A 165 10.65 23.82 4.84
CA PRO A 165 11.25 22.68 5.51
C PRO A 165 11.11 22.86 7.03
N PRO A 166 10.83 21.79 7.79
CA PRO A 166 10.99 21.83 9.24
C PRO A 166 12.45 22.23 9.55
N ARG A 167 12.63 23.21 10.44
CA ARG A 167 13.95 23.55 11.00
C ARG A 167 14.51 22.32 11.72
N ASN A 168 15.79 22.02 11.45
CA ASN A 168 16.58 21.02 12.14
C ASN A 168 16.36 21.07 13.66
N SER A 169 15.80 20.01 14.25
CA SER A 169 16.02 19.71 15.66
C SER A 169 17.13 18.68 15.75
N THR A 170 18.35 19.18 15.91
CA THR A 170 19.46 18.38 16.41
C THR A 170 19.19 18.07 17.88
N LYS A 171 18.80 16.84 18.19
CA LYS A 171 19.04 16.25 19.51
C LYS A 171 19.56 14.83 19.34
N THR A 172 20.87 14.70 19.51
CA THR A 172 21.55 13.44 19.79
C THR A 172 21.48 13.10 21.28
N SER A 173 21.46 11.79 21.52
CA SER A 173 21.71 11.04 22.76
C SER A 173 20.65 11.04 23.87
N SER A 174 19.84 9.97 23.88
CA SER A 174 19.85 8.98 24.96
C SER A 174 19.35 7.64 24.39
N ASN A 175 19.92 6.52 24.82
CA ASN A 175 19.51 5.18 24.37
C ASN A 175 18.05 4.91 24.78
N PHE A 176 17.16 4.91 23.78
CA PHE A 176 15.71 4.67 23.80
C PHE A 176 14.82 5.76 24.44
N PRO A 177 13.70 6.15 23.78
CA PRO A 177 12.74 7.11 24.34
C PRO A 177 11.95 6.56 25.52
N LYS A 178 11.57 7.41 26.48
CA LYS A 178 10.79 7.07 27.70
C LYS A 178 9.40 6.46 27.45
N TRP A 179 8.90 6.51 26.22
CA TRP A 179 7.60 5.94 25.84
C TRP A 179 7.69 4.50 25.30
N MET A 180 8.91 3.98 25.11
CA MET A 180 9.16 2.66 24.56
C MET A 180 8.96 1.59 25.65
N SER A 181 8.08 0.61 25.40
CA SER A 181 7.86 -0.51 26.33
C SER A 181 9.08 -1.42 26.40
N GLU A 182 9.26 -2.15 27.50
CA GLU A 182 10.40 -3.07 27.66
C GLU A 182 10.41 -4.16 26.56
N GLY A 183 9.25 -4.63 26.11
CA GLY A 183 9.13 -5.60 25.00
C GLY A 183 9.59 -5.05 23.64
N ASP A 184 9.39 -3.75 23.38
CA ASP A 184 9.86 -3.11 22.14
C ASP A 184 11.40 -2.97 22.14
N GLN A 185 12.00 -2.78 23.33
CA GLN A 185 13.46 -2.73 23.50
C GLN A 185 14.13 -4.09 23.29
N GLU A 186 13.44 -5.18 23.63
CA GLU A 186 13.90 -6.56 23.39
C GLU A 186 13.83 -6.94 21.90
N LEU A 187 12.74 -6.59 21.20
CA LEU A 187 12.56 -6.76 19.75
C LEU A 187 13.70 -6.12 18.91
N LEU A 188 14.24 -5.00 19.40
CA LEU A 188 15.33 -4.24 18.78
C LEU A 188 16.73 -4.85 18.99
N LYS A 189 16.89 -5.69 20.01
CA LYS A 189 18.20 -6.20 20.47
C LYS A 189 18.38 -7.70 20.27
N SER A 190 17.31 -8.49 20.13
CA SER A 190 17.40 -9.94 20.18
C SER A 190 17.44 -10.64 18.80
N ASN A 191 18.22 -11.73 18.76
CA ASN A 191 17.89 -12.88 17.91
C ASN A 191 16.48 -13.38 18.30
N THR A 192 15.79 -14.10 17.43
CA THR A 192 14.41 -14.60 17.64
C THR A 192 14.15 -15.30 19.00
N GLN A 193 15.19 -15.66 19.76
CA GLN A 193 15.13 -16.24 21.10
C GLN A 193 14.87 -15.27 22.26
N GLY A 194 14.91 -13.94 22.06
CA GLY A 194 14.65 -12.95 23.13
C GLY A 194 13.45 -12.06 22.85
N MET A 195 12.47 -12.54 22.09
CA MET A 195 11.24 -11.82 21.77
C MET A 195 10.07 -12.51 22.49
N HIS A 196 9.15 -11.74 23.08
CA HIS A 196 7.90 -12.31 23.61
C HIS A 196 7.11 -13.01 22.49
N VAL A 197 6.71 -14.26 22.72
CA VAL A 197 5.96 -15.08 21.76
C VAL A 197 4.62 -15.47 22.37
N ASP A 198 3.51 -15.05 21.74
CA ASP A 198 2.17 -15.39 22.20
C ASP A 198 1.72 -16.78 21.72
N THR A 199 2.16 -17.18 20.52
CA THR A 199 1.87 -18.52 20.01
C THR A 199 2.95 -19.03 19.05
N ILE A 200 3.02 -20.35 18.92
CA ILE A 200 4.04 -21.05 18.11
C ILE A 200 3.32 -21.92 17.11
N VAL A 201 3.72 -21.81 15.84
CA VAL A 201 3.27 -22.68 14.76
C VAL A 201 4.42 -23.60 14.36
N ALA A 202 4.18 -24.91 14.35
CA ALA A 202 5.19 -25.90 13.96
C ALA A 202 4.56 -27.12 13.27
N LEU A 203 5.07 -27.46 12.09
CA LEU A 203 4.59 -28.62 11.31
C LEU A 203 4.84 -29.96 12.02
N ASP A 204 5.90 -30.04 12.82
CA ASP A 204 6.30 -31.24 13.58
C ASP A 204 5.45 -31.48 14.84
N GLY A 205 4.48 -30.60 15.14
CA GLY A 205 3.63 -30.68 16.31
C GLY A 205 4.25 -30.19 17.61
N THR A 206 5.46 -29.59 17.57
CA THR A 206 6.12 -29.01 18.75
C THR A 206 5.66 -27.58 19.09
N GLY A 207 4.66 -27.07 18.36
CA GLY A 207 4.03 -25.77 18.56
C GLY A 207 2.60 -25.89 19.05
N HIS A 208 1.95 -24.76 19.30
CA HIS A 208 0.55 -24.68 19.70
C HIS A 208 -0.40 -25.01 18.53
N TYR A 209 -0.01 -24.65 17.31
CA TYR A 209 -0.77 -24.89 16.07
C TYR A 209 0.11 -25.54 15.00
N ARG A 210 -0.51 -26.23 14.04
CA ARG A 210 0.20 -26.80 12.89
C ARG A 210 0.16 -25.89 11.67
N THR A 211 -0.85 -25.03 11.59
CA THR A 211 -1.03 -24.07 10.49
C THR A 211 -0.93 -22.64 10.99
N ILE A 212 -0.53 -21.73 10.11
CA ILE A 212 -0.48 -20.30 10.41
C ILE A 212 -1.91 -19.74 10.48
N THR A 213 -2.82 -20.26 9.66
CA THR A 213 -4.23 -19.87 9.65
C THR A 213 -4.90 -20.10 11.01
N GLU A 214 -4.71 -21.25 11.65
CA GLU A 214 -5.25 -21.53 12.99
C GLU A 214 -4.76 -20.53 14.03
N ALA A 215 -3.45 -20.25 14.05
CA ALA A 215 -2.86 -19.28 14.96
C ALA A 215 -3.41 -17.86 14.77
N ILE A 216 -3.58 -17.43 13.52
CA ILE A 216 -4.19 -16.13 13.19
C ILE A 216 -5.65 -16.10 13.65
N LEU A 217 -6.43 -17.17 13.44
CA LEU A 217 -7.83 -17.24 13.84
C LEU A 217 -7.98 -17.14 15.36
N ALA A 218 -7.08 -17.77 16.12
CA ALA A 218 -7.07 -17.73 17.58
C ALA A 218 -6.64 -16.37 18.17
N ALA A 219 -5.85 -15.58 17.45
CA ALA A 219 -5.41 -14.26 17.91
C ALA A 219 -6.59 -13.31 18.21
N PRO A 220 -6.49 -12.40 19.19
CA PRO A 220 -7.55 -11.43 19.47
C PRO A 220 -7.83 -10.52 18.26
N SER A 221 -9.10 -10.13 18.09
CA SER A 221 -9.48 -9.13 17.09
C SER A 221 -9.43 -7.73 17.71
N HIS A 222 -9.04 -6.73 16.92
CA HIS A 222 -8.92 -5.32 17.32
C HIS A 222 -8.00 -5.10 18.53
N SER A 223 -6.97 -5.94 18.68
CA SER A 223 -5.99 -5.79 19.74
C SER A 223 -5.17 -4.52 19.54
N ASN A 224 -5.04 -3.73 20.61
CA ASN A 224 -4.11 -2.61 20.69
C ASN A 224 -2.68 -3.06 21.08
N LYS A 225 -2.52 -4.33 21.49
CA LYS A 225 -1.22 -4.94 21.81
C LYS A 225 -0.73 -5.78 20.64
N ARG A 226 0.59 -5.81 20.46
CA ARG A 226 1.30 -6.72 19.55
C ARG A 226 0.96 -8.16 19.92
N TYR A 227 0.55 -8.97 18.94
CA TYR A 227 0.37 -10.43 19.11
C TYR A 227 1.36 -11.16 18.20
N VAL A 228 2.33 -11.85 18.79
CA VAL A 228 3.47 -12.46 18.12
C VAL A 228 3.22 -13.94 17.87
N ILE A 229 3.13 -14.29 16.59
CA ILE A 229 3.04 -15.65 16.07
C ILE A 229 4.44 -16.03 15.58
N TYR A 230 5.12 -16.90 16.32
CA TYR A 230 6.39 -17.47 15.90
C TYR A 230 6.14 -18.71 15.04
N VAL A 231 6.68 -18.74 13.84
CA VAL A 231 6.47 -19.78 12.84
C VAL A 231 7.80 -20.49 12.60
N LYS A 232 7.92 -21.71 13.11
CA LYS A 232 9.14 -22.51 12.95
C LYS A 232 9.45 -22.79 11.48
N LYS A 233 10.68 -23.16 11.19
CA LYS A 233 11.15 -23.55 9.86
C LYS A 233 10.24 -24.62 9.25
N GLY A 234 9.98 -24.50 7.95
CA GLY A 234 9.06 -25.37 7.25
C GLY A 234 8.46 -24.72 6.02
N VAL A 235 7.78 -25.54 5.22
CA VAL A 235 7.04 -25.10 4.04
C VAL A 235 5.54 -25.27 4.32
N TYR A 236 4.89 -24.14 4.60
CA TYR A 236 3.47 -24.02 4.92
C TYR A 236 2.70 -23.78 3.63
N LYS A 237 1.94 -24.79 3.17
CA LYS A 237 1.10 -24.71 1.97
C LYS A 237 -0.28 -24.16 2.34
N GLU A 238 -0.40 -22.84 2.39
CA GLU A 238 -1.61 -22.14 2.83
C GLU A 238 -1.84 -20.88 1.97
N ASN A 239 -3.11 -20.56 1.70
CA ASN A 239 -3.52 -19.24 1.22
C ASN A 239 -4.17 -18.49 2.40
N ILE A 240 -3.51 -17.45 2.89
CA ILE A 240 -3.87 -16.75 4.13
C ILE A 240 -4.48 -15.39 3.77
N ASP A 241 -5.67 -15.10 4.29
CA ASP A 241 -6.33 -13.81 4.13
C ASP A 241 -6.62 -13.17 5.51
N MET A 242 -5.70 -12.32 5.96
CA MET A 242 -5.77 -11.65 7.26
C MET A 242 -6.57 -10.36 7.15
N LYS A 243 -7.87 -10.47 7.45
CA LYS A 243 -8.83 -9.36 7.41
C LYS A 243 -8.51 -8.24 8.40
N LYS A 244 -9.05 -7.04 8.13
CA LYS A 244 -8.85 -5.80 8.90
C LYS A 244 -9.00 -5.89 10.42
N LYS A 245 -9.81 -6.85 10.91
CA LYS A 245 -10.04 -7.07 12.35
C LYS A 245 -8.82 -7.63 13.09
N LYS A 246 -7.85 -8.24 12.39
CA LYS A 246 -6.65 -8.82 13.01
C LYS A 246 -5.54 -7.77 13.05
N THR A 247 -5.66 -6.80 13.95
CA THR A 247 -4.70 -5.71 14.12
C THR A 247 -3.48 -6.14 14.94
N ASN A 248 -2.34 -5.48 14.69
CA ASN A 248 -1.08 -5.65 15.45
C ASN A 248 -0.53 -7.09 15.50
N ILE A 249 -0.86 -7.94 14.52
CA ILE A 249 -0.24 -9.26 14.37
C ILE A 249 1.22 -9.11 13.91
N MET A 250 2.11 -9.91 14.49
CA MET A 250 3.48 -10.11 14.00
C MET A 250 3.70 -11.57 13.64
N LEU A 251 4.15 -11.85 12.42
CA LEU A 251 4.69 -13.14 12.03
C LEU A 251 6.22 -13.11 12.12
N ALA A 252 6.81 -14.02 12.87
CA ALA A 252 8.26 -14.15 12.99
C ALA A 252 8.70 -15.57 12.61
N GLY A 253 9.54 -15.70 11.59
CA GLY A 253 10.05 -16.99 11.14
C GLY A 253 11.42 -17.34 11.72
N ASP A 254 11.90 -18.55 11.38
CA ASP A 254 13.27 -19.00 11.69
C ASP A 254 14.33 -18.42 10.75
N GLY A 255 13.91 -17.72 9.70
CA GLY A 255 14.82 -17.14 8.73
C GLY A 255 14.19 -17.05 7.34
N MET A 256 14.59 -16.02 6.60
CA MET A 256 14.34 -15.93 5.16
C MET A 256 14.86 -17.19 4.46
N GLY A 257 14.00 -17.87 3.70
CA GLY A 257 14.29 -19.16 3.05
C GLY A 257 14.16 -20.40 3.95
N GLN A 258 13.93 -20.24 5.26
CA GLN A 258 13.73 -21.34 6.22
C GLN A 258 12.26 -21.52 6.59
N THR A 259 11.55 -20.42 6.85
CA THR A 259 10.09 -20.41 7.07
C THR A 259 9.40 -19.85 5.84
N ILE A 260 8.71 -20.73 5.09
CA ILE A 260 8.12 -20.40 3.79
C ILE A 260 6.61 -20.64 3.83
N VAL A 261 5.82 -19.63 3.49
CA VAL A 261 4.40 -19.76 3.16
C VAL A 261 4.26 -19.77 1.65
N THR A 262 3.61 -20.80 1.09
CA THR A 262 3.54 -21.00 -0.35
C THR A 262 2.14 -21.32 -0.85
N GLY A 263 1.78 -20.74 -1.99
CA GLY A 263 0.54 -20.99 -2.73
C GLY A 263 0.78 -20.90 -4.24
N ASN A 264 -0.27 -21.11 -5.04
CA ASN A 264 -0.16 -21.09 -6.51
C ASN A 264 -1.43 -20.54 -7.20
N ARG A 265 -2.28 -19.81 -6.47
CA ARG A 265 -3.44 -19.14 -7.06
C ARG A 265 -2.97 -18.13 -8.11
N ASN A 266 -3.65 -18.10 -9.24
CA ASN A 266 -3.32 -17.22 -10.36
C ASN A 266 -4.57 -16.81 -11.15
N PHE A 267 -4.40 -15.82 -12.01
CA PHE A 267 -5.48 -15.26 -12.83
C PHE A 267 -6.10 -16.30 -13.78
N MET A 268 -5.29 -17.16 -14.40
CA MET A 268 -5.78 -18.17 -15.36
C MET A 268 -6.68 -19.23 -14.70
N GLN A 269 -6.57 -19.44 -13.39
CA GLN A 269 -7.45 -20.31 -12.62
C GLN A 269 -8.83 -19.71 -12.29
N GLY A 270 -9.13 -18.48 -12.75
CA GLY A 270 -10.41 -17.83 -12.48
C GLY A 270 -10.40 -16.81 -11.34
N TRP A 271 -9.28 -16.67 -10.62
CA TRP A 271 -9.14 -15.70 -9.54
C TRP A 271 -8.94 -14.28 -10.09
N THR A 272 -9.50 -13.30 -9.40
CA THR A 272 -9.10 -11.89 -9.57
C THR A 272 -7.67 -11.73 -9.04
N THR A 273 -6.89 -10.79 -9.59
CA THR A 273 -5.54 -10.50 -9.08
C THR A 273 -5.53 -10.23 -7.57
N PHE A 274 -6.57 -9.54 -7.06
CA PHE A 274 -6.76 -9.27 -5.63
C PHE A 274 -6.89 -10.53 -4.75
N ARG A 275 -7.35 -11.65 -5.32
CA ARG A 275 -7.55 -12.95 -4.65
C ARG A 275 -6.51 -14.03 -4.98
N THR A 276 -5.58 -13.75 -5.89
CA THR A 276 -4.39 -14.59 -6.10
C THR A 276 -3.35 -14.63 -4.97
N PRO A 277 -3.28 -13.69 -3.99
CA PRO A 277 -2.21 -13.69 -2.99
C PRO A 277 -2.06 -15.02 -2.24
N THR A 278 -0.82 -15.44 -2.05
CA THR A 278 -0.50 -16.50 -1.07
C THR A 278 -0.76 -16.01 0.35
N ILE A 279 -0.40 -14.77 0.64
CA ILE A 279 -0.81 -14.09 1.86
C ILE A 279 -1.34 -12.68 1.53
N ALA A 280 -2.47 -12.33 2.13
CA ALA A 280 -3.03 -10.98 2.12
C ALA A 280 -3.14 -10.45 3.55
N VAL A 281 -2.73 -9.21 3.78
CA VAL A 281 -2.74 -8.57 5.10
C VAL A 281 -3.40 -7.19 5.08
N SER A 282 -4.58 -7.10 5.71
CA SER A 282 -5.39 -5.87 5.79
C SER A 282 -5.46 -5.29 7.21
N GLY A 283 -4.99 -6.01 8.23
CA GLY A 283 -5.04 -5.58 9.62
C GLY A 283 -3.93 -4.58 9.97
N LYS A 284 -4.30 -3.37 10.41
CA LYS A 284 -3.37 -2.28 10.77
C LYS A 284 -2.23 -2.76 11.67
N GLY A 285 -1.02 -2.26 11.39
CA GLY A 285 0.17 -2.50 12.20
C GLY A 285 0.78 -3.87 11.97
N PHE A 286 0.47 -4.58 10.88
CA PHE A 286 1.05 -5.89 10.61
C PHE A 286 2.59 -5.85 10.52
N ILE A 287 3.26 -6.82 11.13
CA ILE A 287 4.72 -7.00 11.01
C ILE A 287 5.01 -8.41 10.50
N ALA A 288 5.95 -8.53 9.55
CA ALA A 288 6.58 -9.80 9.25
C ALA A 288 8.09 -9.69 9.38
N ARG A 289 8.70 -10.71 9.97
CA ARG A 289 10.14 -10.81 10.14
C ARG A 289 10.64 -12.21 9.82
N ASP A 290 11.73 -12.31 9.08
CA ASP A 290 12.42 -13.59 8.85
C ASP A 290 11.50 -14.65 8.17
N MET A 291 10.61 -14.21 7.29
CA MET A 291 9.60 -15.02 6.58
C MET A 291 9.86 -15.06 5.06
N THR A 292 9.34 -16.06 4.37
CA THR A 292 9.27 -16.10 2.90
C THR A 292 7.83 -16.30 2.44
N PHE A 293 7.36 -15.44 1.53
CA PHE A 293 6.04 -15.50 0.91
C PHE A 293 6.22 -15.84 -0.56
N ARG A 294 5.66 -16.95 -1.02
CA ARG A 294 5.94 -17.50 -2.35
C ARG A 294 4.67 -17.85 -3.11
N ASN A 295 4.55 -17.35 -4.33
CA ASN A 295 3.60 -17.87 -5.31
C ASN A 295 4.34 -18.69 -6.38
N THR A 296 3.99 -19.98 -6.51
CA THR A 296 4.65 -20.92 -7.42
C THR A 296 3.89 -21.15 -8.72
N ALA A 297 2.95 -20.28 -9.09
CA ALA A 297 2.10 -20.50 -10.28
C ALA A 297 2.88 -20.52 -11.61
N GLY A 298 3.99 -19.78 -11.71
CA GLY A 298 4.82 -19.72 -12.92
C GLY A 298 4.44 -18.59 -13.88
N PRO A 299 5.35 -18.20 -14.80
CA PRO A 299 5.17 -17.06 -15.69
C PRO A 299 4.09 -17.25 -16.77
N GLU A 300 3.69 -18.48 -17.07
CA GLU A 300 2.64 -18.85 -18.03
C GLU A 300 1.21 -18.61 -17.52
N THR A 301 1.06 -18.36 -16.21
CA THR A 301 -0.25 -18.26 -15.56
C THR A 301 -0.74 -16.83 -15.32
N HIS A 302 -0.05 -15.85 -15.91
CA HIS A 302 -0.30 -14.42 -15.74
C HIS A 302 -0.17 -13.97 -14.27
N GLN A 303 -1.05 -13.09 -13.77
CA GLN A 303 -0.94 -12.48 -12.45
C GLN A 303 -1.03 -13.53 -11.34
N ALA A 304 -0.05 -13.55 -10.44
CA ALA A 304 0.03 -14.52 -9.34
C ALA A 304 0.77 -13.92 -8.14
N VAL A 305 0.01 -13.30 -7.24
CA VAL A 305 0.57 -12.51 -6.14
C VAL A 305 1.14 -13.42 -5.03
N ALA A 306 2.34 -13.10 -4.53
CA ALA A 306 2.92 -13.75 -3.35
C ALA A 306 2.43 -13.08 -2.07
N LEU A 307 2.49 -11.75 -2.02
CA LEU A 307 2.06 -10.95 -0.87
C LEU A 307 1.24 -9.75 -1.34
N ARG A 308 0.04 -9.59 -0.76
CA ARG A 308 -0.77 -8.37 -0.88
C ARG A 308 -0.82 -7.65 0.46
N VAL A 309 -0.59 -6.34 0.43
CA VAL A 309 -0.55 -5.48 1.62
C VAL A 309 -1.45 -4.28 1.44
N ASP A 310 -2.44 -4.20 2.31
CA ASP A 310 -3.45 -3.16 2.48
C ASP A 310 -3.62 -2.92 3.99
N SER A 311 -2.50 -2.97 4.71
CA SER A 311 -2.36 -2.72 6.14
C SER A 311 -1.57 -1.45 6.35
N ASP A 312 -2.19 -0.44 6.94
CA ASP A 312 -1.50 0.79 7.32
C ASP A 312 -0.44 0.54 8.40
N GLN A 313 0.67 1.25 8.31
CA GLN A 313 1.80 1.15 9.25
C GLN A 313 2.33 -0.30 9.35
N SER A 314 2.41 -0.99 8.21
CA SER A 314 2.97 -2.34 8.13
C SER A 314 4.46 -2.35 7.85
N ALA A 315 5.18 -3.28 8.48
CA ALA A 315 6.64 -3.41 8.32
C ALA A 315 7.06 -4.85 8.01
N PHE A 316 8.01 -4.98 7.07
CA PHE A 316 8.58 -6.26 6.65
C PHE A 316 10.09 -6.21 6.81
N TYR A 317 10.68 -7.11 7.60
CA TYR A 317 12.10 -7.12 7.91
C TYR A 317 12.74 -8.48 7.61
N ARG A 318 13.75 -8.50 6.74
CA ARG A 318 14.40 -9.76 6.30
C ARG A 318 13.38 -10.77 5.77
N CYS A 319 12.43 -10.29 4.98
CA CYS A 319 11.44 -11.13 4.33
C CYS A 319 11.82 -11.37 2.87
N SER A 320 11.36 -12.48 2.30
CA SER A 320 11.40 -12.68 0.85
C SER A 320 10.01 -12.75 0.25
N MET A 321 9.82 -12.08 -0.88
CA MET A 321 8.63 -12.15 -1.72
C MET A 321 9.03 -12.75 -3.06
N GLU A 322 8.50 -13.92 -3.37
CA GLU A 322 8.94 -14.73 -4.50
C GLU A 322 7.77 -15.04 -5.45
N GLY A 323 7.86 -14.58 -6.71
CA GLY A 323 6.88 -14.88 -7.73
C GLY A 323 7.42 -14.60 -9.15
N HIS A 324 6.53 -14.45 -10.11
CA HIS A 324 6.87 -14.02 -11.47
C HIS A 324 6.18 -12.68 -11.74
N GLN A 325 5.02 -12.70 -12.40
CA GLN A 325 4.20 -11.52 -12.62
C GLN A 325 3.45 -11.15 -11.32
N ASP A 326 3.41 -9.86 -10.99
CA ASP A 326 2.61 -9.29 -9.88
C ASP A 326 3.00 -9.83 -8.49
N THR A 327 4.29 -10.06 -8.23
CA THR A 327 4.76 -10.72 -6.99
C THR A 327 4.36 -10.00 -5.69
N LEU A 328 4.63 -8.71 -5.58
CA LEU A 328 4.32 -7.87 -4.43
C LEU A 328 3.24 -6.86 -4.80
N TYR A 329 2.04 -7.08 -4.28
CA TYR A 329 0.93 -6.14 -4.38
C TYR A 329 0.95 -5.19 -3.16
N ALA A 330 1.74 -4.12 -3.25
CA ALA A 330 1.71 -3.00 -2.32
C ALA A 330 0.46 -2.13 -2.58
N HIS A 331 -0.70 -2.70 -2.23
CA HIS A 331 -2.02 -2.28 -2.67
C HIS A 331 -2.39 -0.85 -2.23
N SER A 332 -2.39 -0.59 -0.92
CA SER A 332 -2.81 0.71 -0.36
C SER A 332 -2.11 0.99 0.99
N LEU A 333 -2.29 2.21 1.51
CA LEU A 333 -1.80 2.65 2.83
C LEU A 333 -0.26 2.69 2.95
N ARG A 334 0.27 2.97 4.15
CA ARG A 334 1.72 3.15 4.39
C ARG A 334 2.38 1.83 4.73
N GLN A 335 3.49 1.54 4.05
CA GLN A 335 4.20 0.27 4.14
C GLN A 335 5.72 0.48 4.13
N PHE A 336 6.44 -0.34 4.89
CA PHE A 336 7.91 -0.29 4.95
C PHE A 336 8.51 -1.67 4.77
N TYR A 337 9.45 -1.81 3.84
CA TYR A 337 10.18 -3.04 3.57
C TYR A 337 11.67 -2.77 3.82
N ARG A 338 12.29 -3.54 4.71
CA ARG A 338 13.69 -3.40 5.10
C ARG A 338 14.43 -4.70 4.92
N GLU A 339 15.57 -4.67 4.23
CA GLU A 339 16.44 -5.86 4.06
C GLU A 339 15.69 -7.05 3.45
N CYS A 340 14.71 -6.77 2.59
CA CYS A 340 13.90 -7.80 1.94
C CYS A 340 14.48 -8.21 0.58
N ASN A 341 14.22 -9.44 0.16
CA ASN A 341 14.50 -9.93 -1.18
C ASN A 341 13.21 -10.04 -1.99
N ILE A 342 13.10 -9.33 -3.11
CA ILE A 342 11.91 -9.37 -3.98
C ILE A 342 12.30 -9.92 -5.35
N TYR A 343 11.57 -10.93 -5.82
CA TYR A 343 11.84 -11.61 -7.09
C TYR A 343 10.64 -11.53 -8.04
N GLY A 344 10.86 -11.24 -9.32
CA GLY A 344 9.79 -11.35 -10.31
C GLY A 344 10.18 -11.00 -11.74
N THR A 345 9.18 -10.93 -12.62
CA THR A 345 9.32 -10.66 -14.06
C THR A 345 8.59 -9.38 -14.46
N ILE A 346 7.27 -9.41 -14.56
CA ILE A 346 6.44 -8.30 -15.02
C ILE A 346 5.75 -7.66 -13.82
N ASP A 347 5.86 -6.34 -13.71
CA ASP A 347 5.13 -5.51 -12.75
C ASP A 347 5.21 -6.05 -11.31
N PHE A 348 6.34 -6.65 -10.95
CA PHE A 348 6.38 -7.52 -9.78
C PHE A 348 6.40 -6.76 -8.45
N ILE A 349 6.45 -5.42 -8.49
CA ILE A 349 6.09 -4.51 -7.40
C ILE A 349 5.03 -3.54 -7.93
N PHE A 350 3.77 -3.75 -7.56
CA PHE A 350 2.64 -2.97 -8.11
C PHE A 350 1.62 -2.60 -7.03
N GLY A 351 0.71 -1.68 -7.39
CA GLY A 351 -0.30 -1.15 -6.48
C GLY A 351 -0.24 0.36 -6.30
N ASN A 352 -0.99 0.88 -5.34
CA ASN A 352 -1.09 2.30 -5.03
C ASN A 352 -0.82 2.61 -3.54
N GLY A 353 -0.03 1.79 -2.86
CA GLY A 353 0.45 2.06 -1.52
C GLY A 353 1.45 3.22 -1.47
N ALA A 354 1.66 3.79 -0.29
CA ALA A 354 2.83 4.59 0.03
C ALA A 354 3.89 3.64 0.61
N ALA A 355 4.70 3.06 -0.28
CA ALA A 355 5.65 2.00 0.09
C ALA A 355 7.09 2.49 -0.05
N VAL A 356 7.88 2.29 1.00
CA VAL A 356 9.33 2.51 0.98
C VAL A 356 10.06 1.19 1.14
N LEU A 357 10.89 0.86 0.16
CA LEU A 357 11.79 -0.30 0.17
C LEU A 357 13.20 0.22 0.44
N GLN A 358 13.73 -0.09 1.63
CA GLN A 358 15.02 0.40 2.08
C GLN A 358 16.01 -0.75 2.30
N ASN A 359 17.21 -0.66 1.74
CA ASN A 359 18.21 -1.73 1.83
C ASN A 359 17.70 -3.08 1.31
N CYS A 360 16.81 -3.07 0.32
CA CYS A 360 16.24 -4.28 -0.27
C CYS A 360 17.06 -4.75 -1.47
N LYS A 361 16.99 -6.05 -1.76
CA LYS A 361 17.55 -6.65 -2.97
C LYS A 361 16.42 -7.03 -3.91
N ILE A 362 16.45 -6.49 -5.12
CA ILE A 362 15.43 -6.66 -6.15
C ILE A 362 16.06 -7.50 -7.26
N PHE A 363 15.52 -8.70 -7.47
CA PHE A 363 16.05 -9.68 -8.40
C PHE A 363 15.08 -9.90 -9.55
N THR A 364 15.52 -9.65 -10.78
CA THR A 364 14.69 -10.00 -11.94
C THR A 364 14.89 -11.46 -12.34
N ARG A 365 13.82 -12.08 -12.82
CA ARG A 365 13.79 -13.46 -13.31
C ARG A 365 13.67 -13.50 -14.83
N VAL A 366 13.89 -14.68 -15.39
CA VAL A 366 13.69 -14.95 -16.82
C VAL A 366 12.19 -14.84 -17.16
N PRO A 367 11.79 -13.91 -18.04
CA PRO A 367 10.39 -13.83 -18.49
C PRO A 367 10.14 -14.84 -19.63
N LEU A 368 8.89 -14.95 -20.08
CA LEU A 368 8.60 -15.69 -21.33
C LEU A 368 9.17 -14.95 -22.55
N PRO A 369 9.34 -15.61 -23.71
CA PRO A 369 9.74 -14.95 -24.94
C PRO A 369 8.89 -13.71 -25.23
N GLN A 370 9.53 -12.62 -25.69
CA GLN A 370 8.91 -11.33 -26.05
C GLN A 370 8.33 -10.51 -24.89
N GLN A 371 8.23 -11.07 -23.69
CA GLN A 371 7.86 -10.29 -22.50
C GLN A 371 9.00 -9.36 -22.09
N LYS A 372 8.64 -8.20 -21.56
CA LYS A 372 9.58 -7.20 -21.03
C LYS A 372 9.49 -7.20 -19.52
N VAL A 373 10.64 -7.33 -18.85
CA VAL A 373 10.73 -7.27 -17.40
C VAL A 373 10.53 -5.82 -16.94
N THR A 374 9.61 -5.61 -16.02
CA THR A 374 9.31 -4.32 -15.40
C THR A 374 9.30 -4.49 -13.88
N ILE A 375 10.09 -3.68 -13.18
CA ILE A 375 10.16 -3.79 -11.71
C ILE A 375 8.89 -3.23 -11.08
N THR A 376 8.53 -1.98 -11.39
CA THR A 376 7.37 -1.34 -10.77
C THR A 376 6.23 -1.04 -11.75
N ALA A 377 4.99 -1.23 -11.29
CA ALA A 377 3.79 -0.70 -11.94
C ALA A 377 2.93 0.06 -10.93
N GLN A 378 3.27 1.32 -10.69
CA GLN A 378 2.62 2.12 -9.65
C GLN A 378 1.29 2.70 -10.19
N GLY A 379 0.22 2.54 -9.40
CA GLY A 379 -1.18 2.77 -9.77
C GLY A 379 -1.87 4.03 -9.21
N ARG A 380 -1.15 5.14 -9.05
CA ARG A 380 -1.73 6.41 -8.56
C ARG A 380 -2.55 7.08 -9.65
N LYS A 381 -3.85 7.26 -9.37
CA LYS A 381 -4.83 7.81 -10.32
C LYS A 381 -5.22 9.26 -10.05
N ASN A 382 -4.96 9.77 -8.85
CA ASN A 382 -5.27 11.15 -8.49
C ASN A 382 -4.01 11.88 -7.96
N PRO A 383 -3.72 13.11 -8.42
CA PRO A 383 -2.50 13.83 -8.04
C PRO A 383 -2.44 14.20 -6.55
N HIS A 384 -3.61 14.29 -5.88
CA HIS A 384 -3.74 14.60 -4.46
C HIS A 384 -3.47 13.39 -3.56
N GLN A 385 -3.37 12.17 -4.12
CA GLN A 385 -2.98 10.99 -3.35
C GLN A 385 -1.52 11.09 -2.90
N SER A 386 -1.30 10.72 -1.64
CA SER A 386 0.01 10.72 -0.98
C SER A 386 0.83 9.43 -1.24
N THR A 387 0.52 8.72 -2.34
CA THR A 387 0.98 7.35 -2.59
C THR A 387 2.14 7.26 -3.57
N GLY A 388 2.85 6.14 -3.56
CA GLY A 388 3.92 5.82 -4.50
C GLY A 388 5.02 4.94 -3.93
N PHE A 389 5.95 4.58 -4.81
CA PHE A 389 6.99 3.60 -4.48
C PHE A 389 8.35 4.26 -4.44
N ILE A 390 9.00 4.17 -3.28
CA ILE A 390 10.34 4.68 -3.07
C ILE A 390 11.28 3.50 -2.87
N ILE A 391 12.24 3.34 -3.76
CA ILE A 391 13.32 2.37 -3.66
C ILE A 391 14.56 3.15 -3.21
N GLN A 392 14.94 3.00 -1.94
CA GLN A 392 16.00 3.77 -1.31
C GLN A 392 17.13 2.86 -0.82
N ASP A 393 18.39 3.25 -1.02
CA ASP A 393 19.56 2.53 -0.48
C ASP A 393 19.56 1.03 -0.84
N SER A 394 19.00 0.68 -2.00
CA SER A 394 18.67 -0.70 -2.36
C SER A 394 19.53 -1.18 -3.54
N TYR A 395 19.30 -2.42 -3.98
CA TYR A 395 20.09 -3.06 -5.03
C TYR A 395 19.18 -3.70 -6.07
N VAL A 396 19.36 -3.33 -7.34
CA VAL A 396 18.68 -3.93 -8.49
C VAL A 396 19.65 -4.87 -9.20
N PHE A 397 19.39 -6.17 -9.03
CA PHE A 397 20.09 -7.28 -9.69
C PHE A 397 19.25 -7.77 -10.87
N ALA A 398 19.42 -7.10 -12.02
CA ALA A 398 18.81 -7.45 -13.28
C ALA A 398 19.57 -8.61 -13.92
N SER A 399 18.91 -9.76 -14.06
CA SER A 399 19.44 -10.94 -14.78
C SER A 399 19.04 -10.96 -16.26
N GLN A 400 18.18 -10.02 -16.67
CA GLN A 400 17.59 -9.89 -18.00
C GLN A 400 17.43 -8.40 -18.35
N PRO A 401 17.29 -8.03 -19.64
CA PRO A 401 16.87 -6.69 -20.05
C PRO A 401 15.65 -6.20 -19.25
N THR A 402 15.84 -5.19 -18.41
CA THR A 402 14.87 -4.77 -17.39
C THR A 402 14.59 -3.28 -17.45
N TYR A 403 13.34 -2.90 -17.24
CA TYR A 403 12.92 -1.52 -17.00
C TYR A 403 12.58 -1.30 -15.52
N LEU A 404 12.90 -0.11 -15.01
CA LEU A 404 12.64 0.33 -13.64
C LEU A 404 11.14 0.37 -13.33
N GLY A 405 10.30 0.62 -14.33
CA GLY A 405 8.85 0.54 -14.21
C GLY A 405 8.08 1.06 -15.43
N ARG A 406 6.75 0.99 -15.32
CA ARG A 406 5.78 1.53 -16.29
C ARG A 406 4.52 2.09 -15.61
N PRO A 407 3.87 3.13 -16.18
CA PRO A 407 2.82 3.87 -15.49
C PRO A 407 1.45 3.20 -15.61
N TRP A 408 1.14 2.30 -14.67
CA TRP A 408 -0.15 1.61 -14.63
C TRP A 408 -1.35 2.58 -14.58
N LYS A 409 -1.20 3.72 -13.89
CA LYS A 409 -2.21 4.78 -13.83
C LYS A 409 -1.62 6.17 -14.13
N GLN A 410 -2.51 7.11 -14.44
CA GLN A 410 -2.19 8.42 -15.01
C GLN A 410 -1.16 9.24 -14.22
N PHE A 411 -1.16 9.16 -12.89
CA PHE A 411 -0.26 9.93 -12.02
C PHE A 411 0.79 9.04 -11.35
N SER A 412 1.16 7.92 -12.00
CA SER A 412 2.13 6.95 -11.50
C SER A 412 3.36 7.64 -10.92
N ARG A 413 3.80 7.23 -9.73
CA ARG A 413 4.92 7.85 -9.00
C ARG A 413 5.85 6.82 -8.38
N THR A 414 7.06 6.75 -8.92
CA THR A 414 8.13 5.84 -8.48
C THR A 414 9.45 6.59 -8.42
N VAL A 415 10.23 6.37 -7.37
CA VAL A 415 11.53 7.03 -7.17
C VAL A 415 12.59 6.01 -6.78
N TYR A 416 13.72 6.03 -7.48
CA TYR A 416 14.93 5.27 -7.12
C TYR A 416 15.98 6.23 -6.59
N MET A 417 16.42 6.05 -5.35
CA MET A 417 17.39 6.92 -4.69
C MET A 417 18.52 6.10 -4.06
N ASN A 418 19.77 6.54 -4.25
CA ASN A 418 20.97 5.88 -3.70
C ASN A 418 20.98 4.36 -3.96
N THR A 419 20.49 3.93 -5.12
CA THR A 419 20.27 2.52 -5.43
C THR A 419 21.30 2.02 -6.42
N TYR A 420 21.90 0.87 -6.13
CA TYR A 420 22.77 0.16 -7.07
C TYR A 420 21.93 -0.44 -8.21
N MET A 421 22.37 -0.26 -9.44
CA MET A 421 21.75 -0.84 -10.64
C MET A 421 22.78 -1.61 -11.45
N SER A 422 22.57 -2.93 -11.57
CA SER A 422 23.37 -3.82 -12.44
C SER A 422 23.14 -3.54 -13.93
N GLY A 423 24.01 -4.08 -14.79
CA GLY A 423 24.20 -3.62 -16.17
C GLY A 423 23.07 -3.94 -17.15
N LEU A 424 22.12 -4.80 -16.78
CA LEU A 424 20.99 -5.17 -17.64
C LEU A 424 19.74 -4.30 -17.43
N VAL A 425 19.81 -3.30 -16.55
CA VAL A 425 18.85 -2.19 -16.56
C VAL A 425 19.01 -1.42 -17.87
N GLN A 426 17.95 -1.36 -18.66
CA GLN A 426 17.99 -0.77 -19.99
C GLN A 426 18.34 0.73 -19.93
N PRO A 427 19.15 1.27 -20.87
CA PRO A 427 19.49 2.70 -20.89
C PRO A 427 18.26 3.62 -20.84
N ARG A 428 17.17 3.23 -21.53
CA ARG A 428 15.87 3.93 -21.52
C ARG A 428 15.30 4.09 -20.10
N GLY A 429 15.59 3.14 -19.20
CA GLY A 429 15.16 3.14 -17.80
C GLY A 429 13.70 2.77 -17.61
N TRP A 430 12.79 3.45 -18.29
CA TRP A 430 11.34 3.34 -18.08
C TRP A 430 10.62 2.89 -19.36
N LEU A 431 9.49 2.20 -19.20
CA LEU A 431 8.70 1.67 -20.30
C LEU A 431 7.30 2.29 -20.31
N GLU A 432 6.78 2.60 -21.49
CA GLU A 432 5.42 3.09 -21.67
C GLU A 432 4.41 2.04 -21.18
N TRP A 433 3.25 2.51 -20.70
CA TRP A 433 2.10 1.63 -20.52
C TRP A 433 1.44 1.35 -21.87
N TYR A 434 1.02 2.42 -22.56
CA TYR A 434 0.50 2.39 -23.94
C TYR A 434 0.56 3.79 -24.55
N GLY A 435 1.13 3.94 -25.75
CA GLY A 435 1.23 5.23 -26.43
C GLY A 435 1.86 6.32 -25.57
N ASP A 436 1.22 7.49 -25.52
CA ASP A 436 1.62 8.64 -24.71
C ASP A 436 0.88 8.74 -23.36
N PHE A 437 0.14 7.70 -22.97
CA PHE A 437 -0.59 7.66 -21.70
C PHE A 437 0.34 7.93 -20.51
N ALA A 438 -0.11 8.84 -19.64
CA ALA A 438 0.54 9.25 -18.39
C ALA A 438 1.91 9.94 -18.52
N LEU A 439 2.55 10.00 -19.69
CA LEU A 439 3.94 10.44 -19.83
C LEU A 439 4.19 11.89 -19.36
N SER A 440 3.17 12.74 -19.42
CA SER A 440 3.20 14.13 -18.97
C SER A 440 2.76 14.35 -17.52
N THR A 441 2.10 13.36 -16.90
CA THR A 441 1.46 13.48 -15.58
C THR A 441 2.05 12.57 -14.51
N LEU A 442 2.78 11.53 -14.92
CA LEU A 442 3.56 10.67 -14.02
C LEU A 442 4.69 11.46 -13.35
N TRP A 443 5.26 10.88 -12.29
CA TRP A 443 6.41 11.44 -11.59
C TRP A 443 7.44 10.33 -11.34
N TYR A 444 8.37 10.15 -12.27
CA TYR A 444 9.45 9.17 -12.17
C TYR A 444 10.77 9.84 -11.88
N GLY A 445 11.40 9.46 -10.77
CA GLY A 445 12.57 10.14 -10.24
C GLY A 445 13.78 9.22 -10.03
N GLU A 446 14.96 9.73 -10.36
CA GLU A 446 16.24 9.08 -10.03
C GLU A 446 17.16 10.06 -9.28
N TYR A 447 17.72 9.63 -8.14
CA TYR A 447 18.64 10.42 -7.31
C TYR A 447 19.87 9.60 -6.91
N ARG A 448 21.07 10.01 -7.36
CA ARG A 448 22.36 9.41 -6.94
C ARG A 448 22.39 7.86 -7.02
N ASN A 449 21.71 7.28 -8.01
CA ASN A 449 21.86 5.87 -8.32
C ASN A 449 23.25 5.60 -8.88
N TYR A 450 23.76 4.38 -8.69
CA TYR A 450 25.12 4.02 -9.08
C TYR A 450 25.18 2.59 -9.64
N GLY A 451 26.32 2.23 -10.23
CA GLY A 451 26.49 0.96 -10.93
C GLY A 451 26.25 1.07 -12.44
N PRO A 452 26.53 -0.01 -13.19
CA PRO A 452 26.55 0.02 -14.65
C PRO A 452 25.19 0.33 -15.31
N GLY A 453 24.07 0.04 -14.65
CA GLY A 453 22.72 0.34 -15.14
C GLY A 453 22.20 1.74 -14.77
N ALA A 454 22.95 2.52 -13.99
CA ALA A 454 22.50 3.79 -13.43
C ALA A 454 22.78 5.01 -14.34
N SER A 455 23.38 4.83 -15.52
CA SER A 455 23.64 5.94 -16.44
C SER A 455 22.34 6.64 -16.86
N LEU A 456 22.32 7.96 -16.72
CA LEU A 456 21.16 8.79 -17.04
C LEU A 456 21.12 9.24 -18.51
N SER A 457 22.22 9.05 -19.27
CA SER A 457 22.37 9.63 -20.62
C SER A 457 21.41 9.04 -21.67
N GLY A 458 20.93 7.81 -21.45
CA GLY A 458 20.02 7.10 -22.37
C GLY A 458 18.56 7.08 -21.92
N ARG A 459 18.21 7.81 -20.85
CA ARG A 459 16.86 7.78 -20.26
C ARG A 459 15.84 8.43 -21.18
N VAL A 460 14.56 8.11 -20.94
CA VAL A 460 13.42 8.73 -21.63
C VAL A 460 13.40 10.26 -21.44
N ASN A 461 12.86 10.97 -22.43
CA ASN A 461 12.66 12.43 -22.40
C ASN A 461 11.22 12.83 -22.05
N TRP A 462 10.52 12.01 -21.25
CA TRP A 462 9.12 12.29 -20.89
C TRP A 462 9.03 13.48 -19.95
N PRO A 463 8.01 14.36 -20.05
CA PRO A 463 7.87 15.49 -19.13
C PRO A 463 7.74 15.08 -17.65
N GLY A 464 7.16 13.91 -17.37
CA GLY A 464 7.06 13.35 -16.01
C GLY A 464 8.31 12.63 -15.50
N TYR A 465 9.37 12.51 -16.32
CA TYR A 465 10.65 11.96 -15.87
C TYR A 465 11.56 13.06 -15.33
N HIS A 466 12.19 12.79 -14.18
CA HIS A 466 12.96 13.76 -13.43
C HIS A 466 14.30 13.18 -12.95
N ILE A 467 15.38 13.82 -13.38
CA ILE A 467 16.69 13.66 -12.73
C ILE A 467 16.69 14.56 -11.49
N ILE A 468 16.67 13.96 -10.32
CA ILE A 468 16.68 14.69 -9.06
C ILE A 468 18.14 15.06 -8.76
N ARG A 469 18.45 16.36 -8.71
CA ARG A 469 19.80 16.86 -8.39
C ARG A 469 19.86 17.43 -6.97
N ASP A 470 18.77 18.05 -6.54
CA ASP A 470 18.68 18.67 -5.23
C ASP A 470 18.35 17.64 -4.13
N ALA A 471 19.18 17.66 -3.07
CA ALA A 471 18.97 16.81 -1.90
C ALA A 471 17.67 17.18 -1.15
N THR A 472 17.23 18.45 -1.18
CA THR A 472 15.99 18.84 -0.49
C THR A 472 14.75 18.29 -1.20
N ALA A 473 14.77 18.24 -2.53
CA ALA A 473 13.77 17.54 -3.34
C ALA A 473 13.77 16.03 -3.05
N ALA A 474 14.95 15.39 -3.03
CA ALA A 474 15.06 13.96 -2.71
C ALA A 474 14.60 13.64 -1.28
N ALA A 475 14.82 14.54 -0.31
CA ALA A 475 14.44 14.34 1.08
C ALA A 475 12.93 14.14 1.29
N PHE A 476 12.07 14.64 0.39
CA PHE A 476 10.62 14.42 0.45
C PHE A 476 10.23 12.94 0.33
N PHE A 477 11.05 12.15 -0.35
CA PHE A 477 10.80 10.73 -0.58
C PHE A 477 11.39 9.82 0.50
N THR A 478 12.08 10.38 1.50
CA THR A 478 12.67 9.60 2.59
C THR A 478 11.61 9.02 3.51
N VAL A 479 11.95 7.94 4.22
CA VAL A 479 11.08 7.24 5.18
C VAL A 479 10.36 8.19 6.14
N GLY A 480 11.09 9.13 6.73
CA GLY A 480 10.55 10.06 7.73
C GLY A 480 9.53 11.04 7.17
N ARG A 481 9.60 11.40 5.88
CA ARG A 481 8.67 12.36 5.26
C ARG A 481 7.57 11.70 4.44
N PHE A 482 7.90 10.67 3.67
CA PHE A 482 6.99 10.09 2.70
C PHE A 482 5.92 9.21 3.36
N ILE A 483 6.30 8.46 4.40
CA ILE A 483 5.40 7.56 5.14
C ILE A 483 5.29 7.93 6.62
N ASP A 484 5.75 9.12 7.01
CA ASP A 484 5.80 9.57 8.41
C ASP A 484 6.49 8.53 9.31
N GLY A 485 7.54 7.86 8.80
CA GLY A 485 8.07 6.64 9.41
C GLY A 485 8.52 6.80 10.86
N SER A 486 8.98 7.99 11.25
CA SER A 486 9.42 8.28 12.63
C SER A 486 8.30 8.19 13.66
N SER A 487 7.02 8.29 13.27
CA SER A 487 5.90 8.23 14.20
C SER A 487 5.48 6.80 14.56
N TRP A 488 5.80 5.80 13.73
CA TRP A 488 5.29 4.44 13.90
C TRP A 488 6.34 3.34 13.77
N LEU A 489 7.42 3.52 12.99
CA LEU A 489 8.44 2.49 12.81
C LEU A 489 9.20 2.11 14.08
N PRO A 490 9.51 3.02 15.04
CA PRO A 490 10.22 2.57 16.24
C PRO A 490 9.42 1.55 17.08
N ASN A 491 8.07 1.58 17.03
CA ASN A 491 7.19 0.58 17.67
C ASN A 491 7.21 -0.80 17.00
N THR A 492 7.88 -0.93 15.86
CA THR A 492 8.01 -2.20 15.14
C THR A 492 9.29 -2.96 15.52
N GLY A 493 10.23 -2.28 16.16
CA GLY A 493 11.58 -2.77 16.39
C GLY A 493 12.45 -2.91 15.13
N VAL A 494 11.95 -2.53 13.95
CA VAL A 494 12.71 -2.57 12.69
C VAL A 494 13.61 -1.33 12.61
N LYS A 495 14.91 -1.55 12.36
CA LYS A 495 15.87 -0.45 12.12
C LYS A 495 15.58 0.21 10.78
N PHE A 496 15.60 1.54 10.75
CA PHE A 496 15.38 2.33 9.53
C PHE A 496 16.23 3.60 9.52
N THR A 497 16.55 4.07 8.33
CA THR A 497 17.14 5.40 8.11
C THR A 497 16.01 6.35 7.75
N ALA A 498 15.74 7.35 8.60
CA ALA A 498 14.62 8.27 8.39
C ALA A 498 14.83 9.24 7.22
N GLY A 499 16.07 9.63 6.94
CA GLY A 499 16.43 10.62 5.92
C GLY A 499 17.22 10.02 4.75
N LEU A 500 17.92 10.89 4.02
CA LEU A 500 18.93 10.46 3.03
C LEU A 500 20.16 9.96 3.78
N SER A 501 20.74 8.86 3.29
CA SER A 501 22.08 8.42 3.66
C SER A 501 23.11 9.42 3.11
N ASN A 502 24.14 9.71 3.91
CA ASN A 502 25.24 10.59 3.52
C ASN A 502 26.18 9.91 2.54
#